data_AF-A0A9P3G916-F1
#
_entry.id   AF-A0A9P3G916-F1
#
_cell.length_a   1.000
_cell.length_b   1.000
_cell.length_c   1.000
_cell.angle_alpha   90.00
_cell.angle_beta   90.00
_cell.angle_gamma   90.00
#
_symmetry.space_group_name_H-M   'P 1'
#
loop_
_entity.id
_entity.type
_entity.pdbx_description
1 polymer ?
#
loop_
_entity_poly.entity_id
_entity_poly.type
_entity_poly.pdbx_seq_one_letter_code
_entity_poly.pdbx_strand_id
1 'polypeptide(L)'
;MAQGCYAELARSSGIDTPQELGIPVYNTEDGSDVFGSLTAALCDQIFTKPIHWTKATDFPETATHAINFRPGGLSGRGLMTACNLDGRGVRVLVLGDKGKGAAELFDGQQIRREEWWSKKYMPSLVKTSDGTLHIDTPFSRLLGKPPIMVAGMTPSTVKAGFVSAILNAGYHVELAGGGHYNESALRAKVAEIQAQIPSGVGITLNSLYINPRQFGFQFSLWQTMRREGLPVEGFCVAAGIPSSEKATEIIDSLKTAGIKHVSFKPGSVEGIRQVVNIAAANPDFPIILQWTGGRAGGLYSCEDFHQPTISTYSSICQQRNSCLVGGSGFGGADDVWPYLTGDWSVERFGLHPMPYDGFLFASRVMVAKEAHTSSSVKDLIVAAKGVDDAQGEGTYSKETGGILTIHSELGEPIHKIATCAVKLWKEFDDTVFKLPKDKQGPWLAERRAEVIDKLNKNFNKPWFGWKKDGAVVGDLADMTYEEVVLRLVRLMYVQHQERWVDVSLRNLTGGWLRRVEERFAGVDNGSKASIIQSHTVLDKAHAFVEEFLKTYPLATEQLLATEDKAYPRRRECRALPSGAQP
;
A
#
# COMPACT_ATOMS: atom_id res chain seq x y z
N MET A 1 46.45 -7.95 16.94
CA MET A 1 47.73 -8.53 16.44
C MET A 1 48.39 -7.74 15.30
N ALA A 2 47.69 -7.24 14.27
CA ALA A 2 48.31 -6.49 13.15
C ALA A 2 48.71 -5.02 13.45
N GLN A 3 48.93 -4.64 14.71
CA GLN A 3 49.24 -3.27 15.13
C GLN A 3 50.56 -3.24 15.93
N GLY A 4 50.96 -4.38 16.53
CA GLY A 4 52.32 -4.57 17.07
C GLY A 4 53.40 -4.48 15.99
N CYS A 5 53.10 -4.91 14.75
CA CYS A 5 54.01 -4.72 13.62
C CYS A 5 54.29 -3.25 13.27
N TYR A 6 53.37 -2.32 13.55
CA TYR A 6 53.61 -0.90 13.25
C TYR A 6 54.55 -0.23 14.26
N ALA A 7 54.50 -0.62 15.54
CA ALA A 7 55.46 -0.14 16.55
C ALA A 7 56.87 -0.73 16.32
N GLU A 8 56.94 -1.98 15.84
CA GLU A 8 58.19 -2.66 15.49
C GLU A 8 58.79 -2.13 14.16
N LEU A 9 57.94 -1.81 13.17
CA LEU A 9 58.31 -1.09 11.95
C LEU A 9 58.77 0.35 12.24
N ALA A 10 58.06 1.13 13.05
CA ALA A 10 58.46 2.50 13.41
C ALA A 10 59.86 2.51 14.08
N ARG A 11 60.10 1.58 15.02
CA ARG A 11 61.43 1.40 15.65
C ARG A 11 62.51 0.92 14.69
N SER A 12 62.20 0.04 13.73
CA SER A 12 63.19 -0.47 12.77
C SER A 12 63.45 0.47 11.58
N SER A 13 62.53 1.41 11.31
CA SER A 13 62.63 2.38 10.21
C SER A 13 63.20 3.74 10.64
N GLY A 14 63.38 3.96 11.95
CA GLY A 14 63.87 5.24 12.51
C GLY A 14 62.85 6.38 12.47
N ILE A 15 61.56 6.07 12.30
CA ILE A 15 60.47 7.06 12.21
C ILE A 15 59.83 7.20 13.60
N ASP A 16 60.02 8.34 14.26
CA ASP A 16 59.48 8.59 15.61
C ASP A 16 58.68 9.90 15.70
N THR A 17 58.74 10.73 14.65
CA THR A 17 58.02 12.01 14.59
C THR A 17 56.98 12.05 13.46
N PRO A 18 55.80 12.69 13.65
CA PRO A 18 54.76 12.76 12.63
C PRO A 18 55.20 13.50 11.36
N GLN A 19 56.19 14.39 11.46
CA GLN A 19 56.76 15.13 10.33
C GLN A 19 57.47 14.21 9.33
N GLU A 20 57.85 13.01 9.75
CA GLU A 20 58.46 11.98 8.89
C GLU A 20 57.40 11.14 8.14
N LEU A 21 56.10 11.30 8.47
CA LEU A 21 55.00 10.64 7.77
C LEU A 21 54.65 11.40 6.48
N GLY A 22 54.77 10.73 5.34
CA GLY A 22 54.42 11.31 4.03
C GLY A 22 52.91 11.46 3.78
N ILE A 23 52.06 10.90 4.64
CA ILE A 23 50.60 10.99 4.58
C ILE A 23 50.02 11.07 6.01
N PRO A 24 48.84 11.70 6.19
CA PRO A 24 48.14 11.71 7.48
C PRO A 24 47.84 10.29 7.97
N VAL A 25 47.97 10.07 9.28
CA VAL A 25 47.62 8.82 9.95
C VAL A 25 46.61 9.13 11.03
N TYR A 26 45.36 8.70 10.81
CA TYR A 26 44.25 9.04 11.70
C TYR A 26 44.24 8.20 12.99
N ASN A 27 44.07 8.88 14.12
CA ASN A 27 43.95 8.31 15.45
C ASN A 27 42.65 7.50 15.58
N THR A 28 42.74 6.29 16.16
CA THR A 28 41.61 5.36 16.24
C THR A 28 40.53 5.74 17.24
N GLU A 29 40.80 6.62 18.20
CA GLU A 29 39.84 7.07 19.22
C GLU A 29 39.06 8.32 18.77
N ASP A 30 39.73 9.30 18.15
CA ASP A 30 39.16 10.62 17.86
C ASP A 30 39.18 11.02 16.38
N GLY A 31 39.90 10.30 15.51
CA GLY A 31 40.00 10.59 14.08
C GLY A 31 40.94 11.74 13.70
N SER A 32 41.64 12.34 14.66
CA SER A 32 42.64 13.39 14.39
C SER A 32 43.89 12.81 13.73
N ASP A 33 44.66 13.62 13.00
CA ASP A 33 45.99 13.21 12.55
C ASP A 33 46.89 12.97 13.78
N VAL A 34 47.72 11.93 13.77
CA VAL A 34 48.53 11.59 14.93
C VAL A 34 49.66 12.61 15.12
N PHE A 35 49.72 13.24 16.30
CA PHE A 35 50.77 14.19 16.69
C PHE A 35 51.62 13.67 17.86
N GLY A 36 52.86 14.14 18.01
CA GLY A 36 53.78 13.74 19.10
C GLY A 36 54.53 12.43 18.82
N SER A 37 55.09 11.77 19.84
CA SER A 37 55.82 10.50 19.64
C SER A 37 54.89 9.43 19.07
N LEU A 38 55.18 8.99 17.84
CA LEU A 38 54.35 8.04 17.12
C LEU A 38 54.26 6.70 17.86
N THR A 39 55.37 6.23 18.40
CA THR A 39 55.42 4.97 19.14
C THR A 39 54.55 5.02 20.40
N ALA A 40 54.66 6.10 21.18
CA ALA A 40 53.86 6.26 22.40
C ALA A 40 52.36 6.40 22.08
N ALA A 41 52.02 7.22 21.07
CA ALA A 41 50.64 7.42 20.63
C ALA A 41 49.99 6.13 20.11
N LEU A 42 50.74 5.32 19.34
CA LEU A 42 50.25 4.03 18.87
C LEU A 42 50.09 3.02 20.01
N CYS A 43 51.04 2.95 20.95
CA CYS A 43 50.93 2.07 22.12
C CYS A 43 49.70 2.41 22.96
N ASP A 44 49.44 3.70 23.21
CA ASP A 44 48.26 4.14 23.94
C ASP A 44 46.96 3.77 23.18
N GLN A 45 46.89 4.09 21.88
CA GLN A 45 45.74 3.72 21.04
C GLN A 45 45.46 2.20 20.98
N ILE A 46 46.49 1.36 21.08
CA ILE A 46 46.34 -0.11 21.00
C ILE A 46 45.97 -0.72 22.35
N PHE A 47 46.59 -0.27 23.44
CA PHE A 47 46.54 -0.96 24.72
C PHE A 47 45.57 -0.33 25.73
N THR A 48 45.25 0.95 25.59
CA THR A 48 44.49 1.68 26.62
C THR A 48 43.23 2.34 26.07
N LYS A 49 43.24 2.84 24.82
CA LYS A 49 42.12 3.61 24.27
C LYS A 49 41.06 2.76 23.54
N PRO A 50 39.78 3.17 23.57
CA PRO A 50 38.74 2.57 22.76
C PRO A 50 38.93 2.90 21.26
N ILE A 51 38.43 2.01 20.39
CA ILE A 51 38.45 2.21 18.94
C ILE A 51 37.08 2.72 18.48
N HIS A 52 37.03 3.95 17.97
CA HIS A 52 35.88 4.53 17.29
C HIS A 52 36.10 4.49 15.78
N TRP A 53 35.93 3.30 15.18
CA TRP A 53 36.32 3.06 13.79
C TRP A 53 35.64 4.00 12.79
N THR A 54 34.36 4.34 12.98
CA THR A 54 33.63 5.26 12.10
C THR A 54 34.21 6.67 12.09
N LYS A 55 34.72 7.16 13.23
CA LYS A 55 35.42 8.45 13.33
C LYS A 55 36.79 8.38 12.65
N ALA A 56 37.53 7.30 12.92
CA ALA A 56 38.86 7.09 12.34
C ALA A 56 38.85 6.89 10.82
N THR A 57 37.74 6.39 10.27
CA THR A 57 37.54 6.24 8.82
C THR A 57 36.62 7.31 8.25
N ASP A 58 36.46 8.44 8.92
CA ASP A 58 35.74 9.58 8.37
C ASP A 58 36.62 10.33 7.36
N PHE A 59 36.91 9.65 6.24
CA PHE A 59 37.79 10.14 5.19
C PHE A 59 37.35 11.51 4.66
N PRO A 60 38.26 12.36 4.19
CA PRO A 60 37.87 13.65 3.60
C PRO A 60 36.90 13.45 2.43
N GLU A 61 36.07 14.45 2.12
CA GLU A 61 35.11 14.38 1.00
C GLU A 61 35.76 14.12 -0.37
N THR A 62 37.05 14.37 -0.49
CA THR A 62 37.84 14.09 -1.70
C THR A 62 38.18 12.61 -1.87
N ALA A 63 38.03 11.80 -0.82
CA ALA A 63 38.28 10.37 -0.88
C ALA A 63 37.22 9.67 -1.74
N THR A 64 37.68 8.91 -2.73
CA THR A 64 36.81 8.12 -3.63
C THR A 64 37.04 6.63 -3.50
N HIS A 65 38.20 6.23 -2.97
CA HIS A 65 38.60 4.84 -2.82
C HIS A 65 39.28 4.65 -1.46
N ALA A 66 39.06 3.49 -0.85
CA ALA A 66 39.78 3.06 0.35
C ALA A 66 40.39 1.67 0.12
N ILE A 67 41.67 1.51 0.39
CA ILE A 67 42.39 0.26 0.11
C ILE A 67 42.69 -0.46 1.43
N ASN A 68 42.10 -1.65 1.60
CA ASN A 68 42.40 -2.52 2.72
C ASN A 68 43.52 -3.50 2.35
N PHE A 69 44.71 -3.23 2.89
CA PHE A 69 45.89 -4.07 2.76
C PHE A 69 45.90 -5.30 3.69
N ARG A 70 44.99 -5.38 4.68
CA ARG A 70 45.06 -6.45 5.69
C ARG A 70 44.60 -7.82 5.15
N PRO A 71 45.26 -8.91 5.56
CA PRO A 71 44.76 -10.26 5.33
C PRO A 71 43.45 -10.51 6.11
N GLY A 72 42.63 -11.43 5.62
CA GLY A 72 41.31 -11.76 6.19
C GLY A 72 40.15 -11.73 5.19
N GLY A 73 40.41 -11.32 3.95
CA GLY A 73 39.46 -11.34 2.83
C GLY A 73 38.07 -10.82 3.18
N LEU A 74 37.04 -11.61 2.86
CA LEU A 74 35.62 -11.31 3.11
C LEU A 74 35.21 -11.37 4.61
N SER A 75 36.11 -11.67 5.53
CA SER A 75 35.86 -11.57 6.97
C SER A 75 36.67 -10.43 7.62
N GLY A 76 37.43 -9.70 6.80
CA GLY A 76 38.30 -8.62 7.26
C GLY A 76 37.58 -7.28 7.44
N ARG A 77 38.29 -6.32 8.03
CA ARG A 77 37.83 -4.94 8.25
C ARG A 77 37.39 -4.21 6.98
N GLY A 78 37.81 -4.66 5.80
CA GLY A 78 37.44 -4.07 4.52
C GLY A 78 35.94 -4.04 4.28
N LEU A 79 35.23 -5.16 4.44
CA LEU A 79 33.77 -5.18 4.23
C LEU A 79 33.01 -4.38 5.29
N MET A 80 33.42 -4.47 6.56
CA MET A 80 32.84 -3.63 7.62
C MET A 80 32.99 -2.14 7.30
N THR A 81 34.16 -1.74 6.79
CA THR A 81 34.41 -0.35 6.36
C THR A 81 33.60 0.00 5.13
N ALA A 82 33.41 -0.93 4.19
CA ALA A 82 32.54 -0.75 3.03
C ALA A 82 31.09 -0.51 3.43
N CYS A 83 30.55 -1.30 4.37
CA CYS A 83 29.21 -1.09 4.90
C CYS A 83 29.07 0.26 5.63
N ASN A 84 30.07 0.68 6.40
CA ASN A 84 30.05 1.96 7.10
C ASN A 84 30.09 3.17 6.14
N LEU A 85 30.73 3.02 4.98
CA LEU A 85 30.90 4.08 3.98
C LEU A 85 29.88 4.01 2.84
N ASP A 86 28.91 3.10 2.93
CA ASP A 86 27.91 2.92 1.91
C ASP A 86 27.10 4.20 1.72
N GLY A 87 26.94 4.63 0.47
CA GLY A 87 26.31 5.92 0.16
C GLY A 87 27.17 7.17 0.27
N ARG A 88 28.42 7.05 0.77
CA ARG A 88 29.42 8.13 0.75
C ARG A 88 30.17 8.21 -0.59
N GLY A 89 29.93 7.29 -1.51
CA GLY A 89 30.67 7.20 -2.78
C GLY A 89 32.13 6.76 -2.63
N VAL A 90 32.50 6.13 -1.50
CA VAL A 90 33.86 5.59 -1.28
C VAL A 90 33.88 4.11 -1.61
N ARG A 91 34.65 3.75 -2.64
CA ARG A 91 34.82 2.36 -3.07
C ARG A 91 35.91 1.66 -2.27
N VAL A 92 35.56 0.62 -1.53
CA VAL A 92 36.53 -0.12 -0.70
C VAL A 92 37.09 -1.33 -1.46
N LEU A 93 38.40 -1.33 -1.67
CA LEU A 93 39.14 -2.42 -2.32
C LEU A 93 39.82 -3.29 -1.27
N VAL A 94 39.63 -4.62 -1.31
CA VAL A 94 40.27 -5.57 -0.40
C VAL A 94 41.31 -6.38 -1.17
N LEU A 95 42.60 -6.11 -0.93
CA LEU A 95 43.68 -6.74 -1.70
C LEU A 95 43.99 -8.18 -1.26
N GLY A 96 43.68 -8.50 0.00
CA GLY A 96 43.97 -9.82 0.59
C GLY A 96 43.02 -10.96 0.18
N ASP A 97 42.04 -10.73 -0.71
CA ASP A 97 41.07 -11.74 -1.15
C ASP A 97 41.25 -12.12 -2.62
N LYS A 98 41.65 -13.38 -2.87
CA LYS A 98 41.50 -14.13 -4.13
C LYS A 98 41.75 -13.34 -5.45
N GLY A 99 42.64 -12.35 -5.43
CA GLY A 99 43.05 -11.56 -6.59
C GLY A 99 42.07 -10.50 -7.12
N LYS A 100 40.79 -10.44 -6.69
CA LYS A 100 39.80 -9.51 -7.26
C LYS A 100 40.11 -8.03 -6.97
N GLY A 101 40.38 -7.71 -5.70
CA GLY A 101 40.72 -6.33 -5.32
C GLY A 101 42.06 -5.88 -5.89
N ALA A 102 43.02 -6.81 -6.03
CA ALA A 102 44.30 -6.54 -6.70
C ALA A 102 44.11 -6.29 -8.21
N ALA A 103 43.31 -7.12 -8.89
CA ALA A 103 42.99 -6.92 -10.30
C ALA A 103 42.37 -5.54 -10.56
N GLU A 104 41.45 -5.12 -9.69
CA GLU A 104 40.83 -3.80 -9.78
C GLU A 104 41.78 -2.64 -9.46
N LEU A 105 42.68 -2.81 -8.48
CA LEU A 105 43.69 -1.79 -8.16
C LEU A 105 44.63 -1.52 -9.34
N PHE A 106 44.98 -2.55 -10.12
CA PHE A 106 45.88 -2.45 -11.26
C PHE A 106 45.17 -2.18 -12.60
N ASP A 107 43.84 -2.09 -12.62
CA ASP A 107 43.06 -1.72 -13.80
C ASP A 107 42.95 -0.20 -13.95
N GLY A 108 43.85 0.37 -14.76
CA GLY A 108 43.84 1.80 -15.09
C GLY A 108 42.83 2.23 -16.16
N GLN A 109 42.12 1.30 -16.80
CA GLN A 109 41.21 1.60 -17.91
C GLN A 109 39.77 1.75 -17.43
N GLN A 110 39.33 0.93 -16.48
CA GLN A 110 37.95 0.92 -15.98
C GLN A 110 37.88 1.22 -14.48
N ILE A 111 38.07 2.50 -14.12
CA ILE A 111 37.93 2.94 -12.73
C ILE A 111 36.46 2.90 -12.32
N ARG A 112 36.11 1.93 -11.47
CA ARG A 112 34.78 1.80 -10.87
C ARG A 112 34.65 2.78 -9.72
N ARG A 113 33.47 3.36 -9.52
CA ARG A 113 33.18 4.28 -8.41
C ARG A 113 31.88 3.91 -7.77
N GLU A 114 31.77 4.14 -6.46
CA GLU A 114 30.50 4.06 -5.76
C GLU A 114 29.74 5.39 -5.88
N GLU A 115 28.43 5.30 -5.73
CA GLU A 115 27.56 6.47 -5.81
C GLU A 115 27.46 7.16 -4.45
N TRP A 116 27.60 8.48 -4.47
CA TRP A 116 27.34 9.30 -3.30
C TRP A 116 25.88 9.71 -3.30
N TRP A 117 25.08 9.13 -2.40
CA TRP A 117 23.62 9.23 -2.45
C TRP A 117 23.13 10.68 -2.33
N SER A 118 23.63 11.46 -1.36
CA SER A 118 23.25 12.87 -1.22
C SER A 118 23.70 13.76 -2.37
N LYS A 119 24.69 13.37 -3.18
CA LYS A 119 25.05 14.14 -4.39
C LYS A 119 24.18 13.75 -5.59
N LYS A 120 23.76 12.48 -5.65
CA LYS A 120 23.02 11.93 -6.80
C LYS A 120 21.50 12.10 -6.70
N TYR A 121 20.95 11.88 -5.51
CA TYR A 121 19.50 11.78 -5.28
C TYR A 121 18.89 12.95 -4.52
N MET A 122 19.71 13.88 -4.02
CA MET A 122 19.21 15.07 -3.35
C MET A 122 18.35 15.90 -4.33
N PRO A 123 17.19 16.41 -3.88
CA PRO A 123 16.30 17.21 -4.72
C PRO A 123 17.04 18.44 -5.24
N SER A 124 16.74 18.81 -6.47
CA SER A 124 17.15 20.11 -7.03
C SER A 124 15.94 20.86 -7.56
N LEU A 125 16.15 22.11 -7.98
CA LEU A 125 15.11 22.90 -8.64
C LEU A 125 15.43 23.02 -10.12
N VAL A 126 14.42 22.78 -10.94
CA VAL A 126 14.49 23.01 -12.40
C VAL A 126 13.42 24.01 -12.80
N LYS A 127 13.77 24.92 -13.71
CA LYS A 127 12.84 25.89 -14.28
C LYS A 127 12.51 25.47 -15.71
N THR A 128 11.24 25.25 -15.99
CA THR A 128 10.74 24.91 -17.33
C THR A 128 10.66 26.15 -18.22
N SER A 129 10.46 25.96 -19.52
CA SER A 129 10.44 27.05 -20.52
C SER A 129 9.29 28.04 -20.33
N ASP A 130 8.21 27.63 -19.66
CA ASP A 130 7.08 28.48 -19.24
C ASP A 130 7.41 29.32 -17.99
N GLY A 131 8.57 29.11 -17.38
CA GLY A 131 9.03 29.81 -16.19
C GLY A 131 8.61 29.19 -14.86
N THR A 132 7.90 28.07 -14.87
CA THR A 132 7.46 27.36 -13.66
C THR A 132 8.66 26.67 -12.99
N LEU A 133 8.73 26.73 -11.67
CA LEU A 133 9.73 26.02 -10.86
C LEU A 133 9.19 24.65 -10.44
N HIS A 134 9.99 23.62 -10.64
CA HIS A 134 9.67 22.25 -10.27
C HIS A 134 10.79 21.64 -9.43
N ILE A 135 10.42 20.71 -8.55
CA ILE A 135 11.38 19.87 -7.82
C ILE A 135 11.81 18.74 -8.76
N ASP A 136 13.11 18.68 -9.03
CA ASP A 136 13.75 17.63 -9.84
C ASP A 136 14.22 16.49 -8.94
N THR A 137 13.59 15.33 -9.12
CA THR A 137 13.95 14.03 -8.57
C THR A 137 13.87 12.99 -9.70
N PRO A 138 14.45 11.79 -9.53
CA PRO A 138 14.24 10.69 -10.47
C PRO A 138 12.75 10.42 -10.76
N PHE A 139 11.89 10.48 -9.74
CA PHE A 139 10.46 10.25 -9.88
C PHE A 139 9.74 11.39 -10.64
N SER A 140 10.07 12.66 -10.39
CA SER A 140 9.47 13.78 -11.12
C SER A 140 9.89 13.80 -12.59
N ARG A 141 11.14 13.42 -12.90
CA ARG A 141 11.62 13.22 -14.28
C ARG A 141 10.92 12.07 -14.99
N LEU A 142 10.66 10.96 -14.29
CA LEU A 142 9.97 9.80 -14.84
C LEU A 142 8.53 10.13 -15.27
N LEU A 143 7.79 10.87 -14.44
CA LEU A 143 6.38 11.19 -14.70
C LEU A 143 6.13 12.53 -15.39
N GLY A 144 7.12 13.44 -15.40
CA GLY A 144 6.92 14.83 -15.80
C GLY A 144 5.94 15.58 -14.89
N LYS A 145 5.88 15.19 -13.61
CA LYS A 145 4.92 15.67 -12.60
C LYS A 145 5.64 15.95 -11.28
N PRO A 146 5.06 16.76 -10.37
CA PRO A 146 5.63 16.93 -9.03
C PRO A 146 5.89 15.59 -8.34
N PRO A 147 6.91 15.46 -7.46
CA PRO A 147 7.27 14.21 -6.81
C PRO A 147 6.30 13.81 -5.66
N ILE A 148 5.01 14.08 -5.88
CA ILE A 148 3.89 13.83 -4.98
C ILE A 148 2.81 13.14 -5.79
N MET A 149 2.34 12.00 -5.30
CA MET A 149 1.27 11.23 -5.92
C MET A 149 0.16 10.86 -4.94
N VAL A 150 -1.03 10.54 -5.46
CA VAL A 150 -2.12 9.94 -4.70
C VAL A 150 -2.17 8.44 -5.00
N ALA A 151 -2.08 7.62 -3.95
CA ALA A 151 -2.08 6.17 -4.11
C ALA A 151 -3.47 5.62 -4.50
N GLY A 152 -3.47 4.45 -5.15
CA GLY A 152 -4.68 3.69 -5.41
C GLY A 152 -5.33 3.20 -4.11
N MET A 153 -6.51 3.74 -3.78
CA MET A 153 -7.30 3.40 -2.60
C MET A 153 -8.71 2.98 -3.02
N THR A 154 -9.06 1.71 -2.83
CA THR A 154 -10.36 1.15 -3.25
C THR A 154 -11.58 2.02 -2.90
N PRO A 155 -11.75 2.57 -1.69
CA PRO A 155 -12.92 3.40 -1.41
C PRO A 155 -12.82 4.83 -1.97
N SER A 156 -11.61 5.38 -2.16
CA SER A 156 -11.40 6.80 -2.41
C SER A 156 -11.08 7.13 -3.86
N THR A 157 -10.26 6.31 -4.55
CA THR A 157 -9.81 6.56 -5.92
C THR A 157 -10.47 5.63 -6.96
N VAL A 158 -11.66 5.09 -6.67
CA VAL A 158 -12.45 4.26 -7.62
C VAL A 158 -13.37 5.08 -8.53
N LYS A 159 -13.78 6.27 -8.08
CA LYS A 159 -14.70 7.14 -8.82
C LYS A 159 -13.94 8.16 -9.66
N ALA A 160 -14.46 8.49 -10.83
CA ALA A 160 -13.79 9.36 -11.80
C ALA A 160 -13.56 10.76 -11.25
N GLY A 161 -14.59 11.41 -10.68
CA GLY A 161 -14.51 12.82 -10.30
C GLY A 161 -13.29 13.18 -9.45
N PHE A 162 -12.93 12.35 -8.46
CA PHE A 162 -11.77 12.60 -7.61
C PHE A 162 -10.44 12.35 -8.34
N VAL A 163 -10.35 11.25 -9.10
CA VAL A 163 -9.16 10.92 -9.90
C VAL A 163 -8.91 12.00 -10.95
N SER A 164 -9.95 12.42 -11.67
CA SER A 164 -9.90 13.50 -12.66
C SER A 164 -9.48 14.82 -12.06
N ALA A 165 -9.99 15.18 -10.87
CA ALA A 165 -9.59 16.40 -10.17
C ALA A 165 -8.09 16.42 -9.83
N ILE A 166 -7.54 15.30 -9.36
CA ILE A 166 -6.10 15.19 -9.05
C ILE A 166 -5.25 15.28 -10.32
N LEU A 167 -5.67 14.62 -11.40
CA LEU A 167 -4.99 14.69 -12.70
C LEU A 167 -5.02 16.10 -13.29
N ASN A 168 -6.15 16.80 -13.20
CA ASN A 168 -6.31 18.21 -13.59
C ASN A 168 -5.41 19.14 -12.77
N ALA A 169 -5.23 18.86 -11.48
CA ALA A 169 -4.31 19.60 -10.62
C ALA A 169 -2.82 19.34 -10.94
N GLY A 170 -2.52 18.48 -11.92
CA GLY A 170 -1.15 18.21 -12.39
C GLY A 170 -0.44 17.06 -11.66
N TYR A 171 -1.04 16.48 -10.62
CA TYR A 171 -0.44 15.39 -9.84
C TYR A 171 -0.66 14.02 -10.49
N HIS A 172 0.08 13.02 -10.02
CA HIS A 172 -0.10 11.62 -10.39
C HIS A 172 -1.09 10.94 -9.44
N VAL A 173 -1.97 10.08 -9.95
CA VAL A 173 -2.89 9.27 -9.15
C VAL A 173 -3.15 7.93 -9.80
N GLU A 174 -3.35 6.91 -8.97
CA GLU A 174 -3.75 5.59 -9.43
C GLU A 174 -5.26 5.38 -9.25
N LEU A 175 -5.94 5.01 -10.35
CA LEU A 175 -7.31 4.53 -10.35
C LEU A 175 -7.37 3.19 -9.59
N ALA A 176 -8.20 3.09 -8.56
CA ALA A 176 -8.30 1.86 -7.79
C ALA A 176 -9.08 0.78 -8.54
N GLY A 177 -8.37 -0.23 -9.03
CA GLY A 177 -8.93 -1.39 -9.71
C GLY A 177 -9.88 -2.21 -8.83
N GLY A 178 -9.67 -2.23 -7.50
CA GLY A 178 -10.44 -3.06 -6.57
C GLY A 178 -11.96 -2.88 -6.65
N GLY A 179 -12.47 -1.72 -7.05
CA GLY A 179 -13.90 -1.45 -7.19
C GLY A 179 -14.50 -1.72 -8.58
N HIS A 180 -13.70 -2.20 -9.54
CA HIS A 180 -14.15 -2.53 -10.89
C HIS A 180 -14.17 -4.05 -11.08
N TYR A 181 -15.36 -4.62 -11.20
CA TYR A 181 -15.60 -6.07 -11.16
C TYR A 181 -15.72 -6.74 -12.54
N ASN A 182 -15.78 -5.95 -13.62
CA ASN A 182 -15.77 -6.44 -15.00
C ASN A 182 -15.17 -5.41 -15.95
N GLU A 183 -14.92 -5.84 -17.20
CA GLU A 183 -14.30 -5.01 -18.24
C GLU A 183 -15.13 -3.78 -18.61
N SER A 184 -16.45 -3.94 -18.75
CA SER A 184 -17.37 -2.86 -19.13
C SER A 184 -17.34 -1.72 -18.11
N ALA A 185 -17.40 -2.05 -16.82
CA ALA A 185 -17.36 -1.08 -15.73
C ALA A 185 -16.03 -0.32 -15.67
N LEU A 186 -14.90 -1.02 -15.87
CA LEU A 186 -13.58 -0.37 -15.89
C LEU A 186 -13.44 0.54 -17.11
N ARG A 187 -13.82 0.07 -18.30
CA ARG A 187 -13.76 0.84 -19.54
C ARG A 187 -14.63 2.08 -19.48
N ALA A 188 -15.86 1.96 -18.98
CA ALA A 188 -16.76 3.09 -18.77
C ALA A 188 -16.14 4.12 -17.80
N LYS A 189 -15.45 3.64 -16.74
CA LYS A 189 -14.76 4.53 -15.81
C LYS A 189 -13.60 5.29 -16.45
N VAL A 190 -12.78 4.61 -17.25
CA VAL A 190 -11.68 5.25 -17.99
C VAL A 190 -12.22 6.31 -18.96
N ALA A 191 -13.30 6.01 -19.68
CA ALA A 191 -13.94 6.98 -20.57
C ALA A 191 -14.47 8.22 -19.82
N GLU A 192 -15.09 8.02 -18.65
CA GLU A 192 -15.56 9.11 -17.79
C GLU A 192 -14.40 10.00 -17.30
N ILE A 193 -13.26 9.40 -16.93
CA ILE A 193 -12.05 10.13 -16.52
C ILE A 193 -11.48 10.89 -17.71
N GLN A 194 -11.33 10.23 -18.86
CA GLN A 194 -10.78 10.82 -20.08
C GLN A 194 -11.53 12.08 -20.51
N ALA A 195 -12.86 12.10 -20.36
CA ALA A 195 -13.68 13.26 -20.69
C ALA A 195 -13.46 14.48 -19.76
N GLN A 196 -12.80 14.30 -18.62
CA GLN A 196 -12.63 15.32 -17.58
C GLN A 196 -11.18 15.75 -17.37
N ILE A 197 -10.20 15.12 -18.02
CA ILE A 197 -8.76 15.41 -17.85
C ILE A 197 -8.17 16.11 -19.08
N PRO A 198 -7.02 16.81 -18.95
CA PRO A 198 -6.39 17.49 -20.07
C PRO A 198 -5.82 16.46 -21.06
N SER A 199 -5.81 16.80 -22.35
CA SER A 199 -5.22 15.94 -23.36
C SER A 199 -3.75 15.66 -23.07
N GLY A 200 -3.33 14.41 -23.27
CA GLY A 200 -1.96 13.96 -23.01
C GLY A 200 -1.68 13.50 -21.58
N VAL A 201 -2.60 13.72 -20.63
CA VAL A 201 -2.46 13.20 -19.26
C VAL A 201 -2.84 11.72 -19.21
N GLY A 202 -1.92 10.88 -18.75
CA GLY A 202 -2.12 9.45 -18.62
C GLY A 202 -2.77 9.01 -17.31
N ILE A 203 -3.37 7.83 -17.34
CA ILE A 203 -4.02 7.16 -16.22
C ILE A 203 -3.18 5.94 -15.83
N THR A 204 -3.01 5.70 -14.53
CA THR A 204 -2.39 4.49 -13.98
C THR A 204 -3.44 3.68 -13.22
N LEU A 205 -3.47 2.36 -13.42
CA LEU A 205 -4.39 1.46 -12.70
C LEU A 205 -3.67 0.77 -11.55
N ASN A 206 -4.23 0.82 -10.34
CA ASN A 206 -3.80 0.01 -9.21
C ASN A 206 -4.62 -1.29 -9.13
N SER A 207 -3.98 -2.41 -9.44
CA SER A 207 -4.60 -3.74 -9.48
C SER A 207 -4.07 -4.64 -8.35
N LEU A 208 -4.98 -5.39 -7.71
CA LEU A 208 -4.68 -6.24 -6.55
C LEU A 208 -4.26 -7.64 -7.00
N TYR A 209 -2.98 -7.99 -6.81
CA TYR A 209 -2.40 -9.27 -7.23
C TYR A 209 -2.98 -10.47 -6.45
N ILE A 210 -3.33 -10.26 -5.18
CA ILE A 210 -4.02 -11.27 -4.33
C ILE A 210 -5.41 -11.69 -4.86
N ASN A 211 -6.00 -10.97 -5.82
CA ASN A 211 -7.26 -11.32 -6.46
C ASN A 211 -7.03 -11.71 -7.93
N PRO A 212 -6.71 -12.99 -8.24
CA PRO A 212 -6.31 -13.42 -9.58
C PRO A 212 -7.39 -13.19 -10.64
N ARG A 213 -8.67 -13.35 -10.24
CA ARG A 213 -9.80 -13.14 -11.14
C ARG A 213 -9.88 -11.70 -11.60
N GLN A 214 -9.77 -10.75 -10.66
CA GLN A 214 -9.82 -9.33 -10.96
C GLN A 214 -8.56 -8.87 -11.69
N PHE A 215 -7.38 -9.28 -11.20
CA PHE A 215 -6.11 -8.96 -11.81
C PHE A 215 -6.05 -9.43 -13.28
N GLY A 216 -6.49 -10.66 -13.58
CA GLY A 216 -6.39 -11.26 -14.91
C GLY A 216 -7.13 -10.48 -16.00
N PHE A 217 -8.38 -10.10 -15.77
CA PHE A 217 -9.13 -9.31 -16.76
C PHE A 217 -8.62 -7.86 -16.81
N GLN A 218 -8.28 -7.27 -15.65
CA GLN A 218 -7.79 -5.88 -15.60
C GLN A 218 -6.48 -5.71 -16.35
N PHE A 219 -5.54 -6.64 -16.16
CA PHE A 219 -4.24 -6.64 -16.83
C PHE A 219 -4.39 -6.76 -18.35
N SER A 220 -5.22 -7.69 -18.82
CA SER A 220 -5.47 -7.90 -20.25
C SER A 220 -6.20 -6.71 -20.89
N LEU A 221 -7.21 -6.17 -20.20
CA LEU A 221 -7.97 -5.02 -20.67
C LEU A 221 -7.10 -3.76 -20.74
N TRP A 222 -6.21 -3.53 -19.76
CA TRP A 222 -5.36 -2.35 -19.73
C TRP A 222 -4.44 -2.26 -20.96
N GLN A 223 -3.83 -3.39 -21.34
CA GLN A 223 -3.02 -3.51 -22.55
C GLN A 223 -3.84 -3.27 -23.82
N THR A 224 -5.07 -3.79 -23.86
CA THR A 224 -5.97 -3.60 -25.00
C THR A 224 -6.38 -2.14 -25.14
N MET A 225 -6.76 -1.47 -24.05
CA MET A 225 -7.08 -0.04 -24.05
C MET A 225 -5.89 0.81 -24.49
N ARG A 226 -4.66 0.43 -24.13
CA ARG A 226 -3.46 1.12 -24.63
C ARG A 226 -3.33 1.02 -26.14
N ARG A 227 -3.49 -0.19 -26.71
CA ARG A 227 -3.42 -0.44 -28.15
C ARG A 227 -4.54 0.27 -28.93
N GLU A 228 -5.69 0.48 -28.31
CA GLU A 228 -6.80 1.26 -28.86
C GLU A 228 -6.55 2.79 -28.84
N GLY A 229 -5.46 3.26 -28.21
CA GLY A 229 -5.10 4.67 -28.15
C GLY A 229 -5.68 5.43 -26.94
N LEU A 230 -6.22 4.74 -25.93
CA LEU A 230 -6.69 5.39 -24.71
C LEU A 230 -5.49 5.91 -23.88
N PRO A 231 -5.71 6.95 -23.04
CA PRO A 231 -4.65 7.58 -22.25
C PRO A 231 -4.28 6.74 -21.02
N VAL A 232 -3.97 5.46 -21.20
CA VAL A 232 -3.44 4.58 -20.15
C VAL A 232 -1.92 4.61 -20.21
N GLU A 233 -1.25 4.83 -19.08
CA GLU A 233 0.18 5.15 -19.06
C GLU A 233 0.99 4.28 -18.11
N GLY A 234 0.39 3.83 -16.99
CA GLY A 234 1.06 3.01 -16.00
C GLY A 234 0.19 1.89 -15.45
N PHE A 235 0.83 0.95 -14.77
CA PHE A 235 0.15 -0.15 -14.09
C PHE A 235 0.81 -0.41 -12.74
N CYS A 236 0.04 -0.49 -11.66
CA CYS A 236 0.51 -0.81 -10.33
C CYS A 236 0.06 -2.21 -9.92
N VAL A 237 1.02 -3.05 -9.54
CA VAL A 237 0.83 -4.37 -8.95
C VAL A 237 0.89 -4.22 -7.43
N ALA A 238 -0.28 -4.30 -6.79
CA ALA A 238 -0.45 -4.09 -5.35
C ALA A 238 -0.86 -5.38 -4.63
N ALA A 239 -0.70 -5.40 -3.29
CA ALA A 239 -1.08 -6.53 -2.45
C ALA A 239 -0.46 -7.87 -2.89
N GLY A 240 0.84 -7.84 -3.18
CA GLY A 240 1.62 -9.01 -3.59
C GLY A 240 2.69 -8.64 -4.61
N ILE A 241 3.89 -9.21 -4.46
CA ILE A 241 4.99 -9.06 -5.41
C ILE A 241 5.14 -10.36 -6.20
N PRO A 242 5.07 -10.34 -7.54
CA PRO A 242 5.29 -11.53 -8.36
C PRO A 242 6.74 -12.03 -8.26
N SER A 243 6.96 -13.29 -8.63
CA SER A 243 8.32 -13.82 -8.85
C SER A 243 9.01 -13.05 -9.98
N SER A 244 10.35 -13.09 -10.03
CA SER A 244 11.11 -12.32 -11.02
C SER A 244 10.73 -12.69 -12.46
N GLU A 245 10.58 -13.99 -12.74
CA GLU A 245 10.14 -14.50 -14.05
C GLU A 245 8.76 -13.94 -14.41
N LYS A 246 7.80 -14.02 -13.48
CA LYS A 246 6.44 -13.54 -13.73
C LYS A 246 6.39 -12.02 -13.88
N ALA A 247 7.22 -11.30 -13.14
CA ALA A 247 7.34 -9.85 -13.26
C ALA A 247 7.91 -9.45 -14.62
N THR A 248 8.94 -10.16 -15.12
CA THR A 248 9.49 -9.95 -16.46
C THR A 248 8.43 -10.19 -17.53
N GLU A 249 7.65 -11.28 -17.46
CA GLU A 249 6.53 -11.50 -18.38
C GLU A 249 5.50 -10.35 -18.37
N ILE A 250 5.17 -9.85 -17.16
CA ILE A 250 4.27 -8.71 -16.98
C ILE A 250 4.87 -7.46 -17.63
N ILE A 251 6.14 -7.16 -17.36
CA ILE A 251 6.85 -5.98 -17.86
C ILE A 251 6.97 -6.04 -19.39
N ASP A 252 7.35 -7.17 -19.97
CA ASP A 252 7.46 -7.35 -21.42
C ASP A 252 6.12 -7.13 -22.12
N SER A 253 5.03 -7.63 -21.51
CA SER A 253 3.68 -7.43 -22.03
C SER A 253 3.24 -5.96 -21.96
N LEU A 254 3.54 -5.28 -20.83
CA LEU A 254 3.27 -3.85 -20.65
C LEU A 254 4.09 -2.99 -21.63
N LYS A 255 5.38 -3.29 -21.79
CA LYS A 255 6.30 -2.63 -22.71
C LYS A 255 5.83 -2.81 -24.17
N THR A 256 5.45 -4.02 -24.55
CA THR A 256 4.90 -4.33 -25.89
C THR A 256 3.61 -3.58 -26.16
N ALA A 257 2.73 -3.45 -25.15
CA ALA A 257 1.53 -2.65 -25.27
C ALA A 257 1.80 -1.14 -25.33
N GLY A 258 3.00 -0.67 -24.95
CA GLY A 258 3.38 0.74 -24.93
C GLY A 258 3.04 1.47 -23.62
N ILE A 259 2.87 0.73 -22.51
CA ILE A 259 2.77 1.26 -21.15
C ILE A 259 4.16 1.74 -20.71
N LYS A 260 4.23 2.88 -20.02
CA LYS A 260 5.49 3.60 -19.78
C LYS A 260 6.19 3.22 -18.47
N HIS A 261 5.45 2.79 -17.46
CA HIS A 261 6.00 2.42 -16.16
C HIS A 261 5.15 1.35 -15.46
N VAL A 262 5.78 0.62 -14.54
CA VAL A 262 5.11 -0.28 -13.60
C VAL A 262 5.42 0.14 -12.16
N SER A 263 4.44 0.02 -11.27
CA SER A 263 4.66 0.23 -9.84
C SER A 263 4.48 -1.07 -9.07
N PHE A 264 5.28 -1.26 -8.03
CA PHE A 264 5.13 -2.36 -7.07
C PHE A 264 4.99 -1.81 -5.65
N LYS A 265 4.12 -2.41 -4.85
CA LYS A 265 3.90 -2.05 -3.43
C LYS A 265 4.44 -3.14 -2.50
N PRO A 266 5.75 -3.19 -2.22
CA PRO A 266 6.30 -4.13 -1.26
C PRO A 266 5.90 -3.73 0.18
N GLY A 267 5.57 -4.72 1.00
CA GLY A 267 5.27 -4.54 2.41
C GLY A 267 6.29 -5.17 3.36
N SER A 268 7.37 -5.76 2.84
CA SER A 268 8.43 -6.40 3.64
C SER A 268 9.81 -6.21 3.01
N VAL A 269 10.87 -6.50 3.78
CA VAL A 269 12.26 -6.50 3.31
C VAL A 269 12.44 -7.43 2.11
N GLU A 270 11.88 -8.64 2.18
CA GLU A 270 11.90 -9.61 1.08
C GLU A 270 11.16 -9.08 -0.15
N GLY A 271 10.02 -8.41 0.06
CA GLY A 271 9.28 -7.74 -1.02
C GLY A 271 10.11 -6.66 -1.70
N ILE A 272 10.82 -5.83 -0.95
CA ILE A 272 11.73 -4.81 -1.50
C ILE A 272 12.85 -5.47 -2.31
N ARG A 273 13.54 -6.46 -1.73
CA ARG A 273 14.60 -7.21 -2.41
C ARG A 273 14.10 -7.87 -3.69
N GLN A 274 12.87 -8.37 -3.67
CA GLN A 274 12.24 -8.93 -4.86
C GLN A 274 12.01 -7.87 -5.94
N VAL A 275 11.54 -6.67 -5.60
CA VAL A 275 11.44 -5.55 -6.56
C VAL A 275 12.81 -5.13 -7.08
N VAL A 276 13.85 -5.11 -6.25
CA VAL A 276 15.23 -4.86 -6.68
C VAL A 276 15.70 -5.89 -7.71
N ASN A 277 15.42 -7.19 -7.47
CA ASN A 277 15.75 -8.26 -8.42
C ASN A 277 14.97 -8.11 -9.74
N ILE A 278 13.70 -7.71 -9.67
CA ILE A 278 12.87 -7.43 -10.85
C ILE A 278 13.47 -6.26 -11.65
N ALA A 279 13.89 -5.19 -10.97
CA ALA A 279 14.53 -4.04 -11.61
C ALA A 279 15.85 -4.40 -12.27
N ALA A 280 16.69 -5.20 -11.60
CA ALA A 280 17.94 -5.71 -12.15
C ALA A 280 17.74 -6.58 -13.40
N ALA A 281 16.66 -7.38 -13.44
CA ALA A 281 16.31 -8.20 -14.58
C ALA A 281 15.71 -7.42 -15.76
N ASN A 282 15.25 -6.18 -15.53
CA ASN A 282 14.53 -5.36 -16.52
C ASN A 282 15.11 -3.93 -16.60
N PRO A 283 16.43 -3.75 -16.88
CA PRO A 283 17.13 -2.48 -16.70
C PRO A 283 16.62 -1.33 -17.58
N ASP A 284 15.95 -1.64 -18.69
CA ASP A 284 15.43 -0.65 -19.64
C ASP A 284 13.96 -0.26 -19.40
N PHE A 285 13.33 -0.74 -18.33
CA PHE A 285 11.93 -0.44 -18.01
C PHE A 285 11.80 0.31 -16.68
N PRO A 286 11.08 1.45 -16.63
CA PRO A 286 10.91 2.22 -15.40
C PRO A 286 10.03 1.51 -14.36
N ILE A 287 10.53 1.43 -13.13
CA ILE A 287 9.86 0.77 -12.00
C ILE A 287 9.72 1.75 -10.83
N ILE A 288 8.51 1.93 -10.33
CA ILE A 288 8.23 2.72 -9.13
C ILE A 288 8.08 1.76 -7.95
N LEU A 289 8.99 1.83 -6.99
CA LEU A 289 8.95 1.08 -5.74
C LEU A 289 8.21 1.92 -4.69
N GLN A 290 6.94 1.60 -4.47
CA GLN A 290 6.07 2.30 -3.51
C GLN A 290 6.17 1.63 -2.14
N TRP A 291 7.12 2.07 -1.32
CA TRP A 291 7.32 1.55 0.02
C TRP A 291 6.29 2.11 1.00
N THR A 292 5.56 1.23 1.66
CA THR A 292 4.61 1.59 2.72
C THR A 292 4.83 0.71 3.95
N GLY A 293 5.20 1.34 5.06
CA GLY A 293 5.36 0.68 6.36
C GLY A 293 4.04 0.53 7.13
N GLY A 294 4.12 -0.01 8.33
CA GLY A 294 2.97 -0.48 9.10
C GLY A 294 2.06 0.59 9.69
N ARG A 295 2.44 1.86 9.62
CA ARG A 295 1.58 2.99 10.02
C ARG A 295 0.57 3.44 8.94
N ALA A 296 0.39 2.66 7.88
CA ALA A 296 -0.42 3.05 6.73
C ALA A 296 -1.92 2.84 7.01
N GLY A 297 -2.78 3.64 6.38
CA GLY A 297 -4.24 3.40 6.40
C GLY A 297 -4.66 2.28 5.45
N GLY A 298 -5.75 1.58 5.76
CA GLY A 298 -6.22 0.46 4.92
C GLY A 298 -5.45 -0.84 5.21
N LEU A 299 -5.26 -1.68 4.19
CA LEU A 299 -4.39 -2.87 4.29
C LEU A 299 -2.93 -2.41 4.43
N TYR A 300 -2.20 -2.99 5.39
CA TYR A 300 -0.85 -2.54 5.72
C TYR A 300 0.05 -3.72 6.16
N SER A 301 1.37 -3.49 6.20
CA SER A 301 2.35 -4.48 6.68
C SER A 301 2.58 -4.38 8.19
N CYS A 302 3.11 -5.42 8.82
CA CYS A 302 3.50 -5.34 10.24
C CYS A 302 4.93 -4.79 10.44
N GLU A 303 5.52 -4.19 9.40
CA GLU A 303 6.91 -3.74 9.40
C GLU A 303 7.03 -2.29 9.85
N ASP A 304 8.11 -1.98 10.57
CA ASP A 304 8.54 -0.59 10.78
C ASP A 304 8.76 0.12 9.43
N PHE A 305 8.57 1.44 9.38
CA PHE A 305 8.76 2.21 8.15
C PHE A 305 10.25 2.36 7.78
N HIS A 306 11.14 2.50 8.76
CA HIS A 306 12.53 2.89 8.52
C HIS A 306 13.46 1.70 8.33
N GLN A 307 13.40 0.68 9.21
CA GLN A 307 14.32 -0.46 9.20
C GLN A 307 14.39 -1.20 7.86
N PRO A 308 13.26 -1.49 7.18
CA PRO A 308 13.31 -2.15 5.87
C PRO A 308 14.01 -1.29 4.82
N THR A 309 13.79 0.02 4.83
CA THR A 309 14.49 0.94 3.94
C THR A 309 15.98 0.96 4.24
N ILE A 310 16.38 1.15 5.50
CA ILE A 310 17.79 1.17 5.92
C ILE A 310 18.55 -0.06 5.42
N SER A 311 17.95 -1.24 5.58
CA SER A 311 18.58 -2.53 5.21
C SER A 311 18.62 -2.81 3.71
N THR A 312 17.94 -2.02 2.88
CA THR A 312 17.79 -2.28 1.43
C THR A 312 18.11 -1.09 0.54
N TYR A 313 18.29 0.11 1.11
CA TYR A 313 18.47 1.37 0.36
C TYR A 313 19.62 1.29 -0.64
N SER A 314 20.77 0.76 -0.21
CA SER A 314 21.93 0.54 -1.09
C SER A 314 21.60 -0.31 -2.32
N SER A 315 20.88 -1.43 -2.13
CA SER A 315 20.47 -2.30 -3.22
C SER A 315 19.44 -1.65 -4.15
N ILE A 316 18.58 -0.77 -3.61
CA ILE A 316 17.66 0.04 -4.42
C ILE A 316 18.44 1.03 -5.29
N CYS A 317 19.38 1.79 -4.71
CA CYS A 317 20.18 2.78 -5.45
C CYS A 317 21.01 2.17 -6.57
N GLN A 318 21.43 0.91 -6.44
CA GLN A 318 22.12 0.18 -7.52
C GLN A 318 21.24 -0.01 -8.78
N GLN A 319 19.92 0.09 -8.67
CA GLN A 319 18.98 -0.06 -9.79
C GLN A 319 18.56 1.29 -10.35
N ARG A 320 19.19 1.73 -11.45
CA ARG A 320 18.97 3.07 -12.04
C ARG A 320 17.57 3.28 -12.62
N ASN A 321 16.87 2.21 -12.94
CA ASN A 321 15.50 2.22 -13.46
C ASN A 321 14.43 2.19 -12.35
N SER A 322 14.84 2.13 -11.08
CA SER A 322 13.93 2.15 -9.94
C SER A 322 13.81 3.54 -9.34
N CYS A 323 12.58 3.97 -9.01
CA CYS A 323 12.31 5.16 -8.21
C CYS A 323 11.71 4.74 -6.86
N LEU A 324 12.34 5.16 -5.76
CA LEU A 324 11.87 4.91 -4.40
C LEU A 324 10.85 5.96 -3.99
N VAL A 325 9.60 5.54 -3.81
CA VAL A 325 8.50 6.40 -3.35
C VAL A 325 8.09 5.99 -1.94
N GLY A 326 8.15 6.93 -1.01
CA GLY A 326 7.77 6.74 0.39
C GLY A 326 6.30 7.03 0.60
N GLY A 327 5.60 6.13 1.29
CA GLY A 327 4.22 6.30 1.73
C GLY A 327 4.04 5.75 3.13
N SER A 328 2.89 6.04 3.77
CA SER A 328 2.55 5.67 5.16
C SER A 328 2.78 6.82 6.15
N GLY A 329 1.71 7.54 6.49
CA GLY A 329 1.70 8.57 7.54
C GLY A 329 1.97 10.01 7.13
N PHE A 330 2.29 10.29 5.86
CA PHE A 330 2.59 11.65 5.38
C PHE A 330 1.34 12.52 5.17
N GLY A 331 1.46 13.80 5.53
CA GLY A 331 0.37 14.78 5.54
C GLY A 331 0.73 16.19 5.08
N GLY A 332 2.00 16.58 4.99
CA GLY A 332 2.43 17.94 4.67
C GLY A 332 3.78 18.03 3.97
N ALA A 333 4.35 19.23 3.97
CA ALA A 333 5.71 19.48 3.47
C ALA A 333 6.76 19.20 4.55
N ASP A 334 6.49 19.63 5.80
CA ASP A 334 7.45 19.54 6.90
C ASP A 334 7.79 18.11 7.30
N ASP A 335 6.85 17.17 7.14
CA ASP A 335 7.02 15.76 7.46
C ASP A 335 7.62 14.95 6.30
N VAL A 336 7.46 15.37 5.04
CA VAL A 336 8.13 14.74 3.89
C VAL A 336 9.55 15.29 3.65
N TRP A 337 9.81 16.53 4.06
CA TRP A 337 11.08 17.21 3.76
C TRP A 337 12.32 16.44 4.25
N PRO A 338 12.39 15.94 5.50
CA PRO A 338 13.53 15.16 5.97
C PRO A 338 13.77 13.87 5.17
N TYR A 339 12.71 13.30 4.59
CA TYR A 339 12.80 12.11 3.75
C TYR A 339 13.23 12.46 2.32
N LEU A 340 12.85 13.64 1.83
CA LEU A 340 13.24 14.11 0.51
C LEU A 340 14.74 14.48 0.49
N THR A 341 15.25 15.10 1.54
CA THR A 341 16.68 15.45 1.68
C THR A 341 17.55 14.28 2.13
N GLY A 342 16.95 13.29 2.80
CA GLY A 342 17.65 12.16 3.38
C GLY A 342 18.13 12.42 4.83
N ASP A 343 17.85 13.58 5.41
CA ASP A 343 18.27 13.95 6.77
C ASP A 343 17.68 13.01 7.85
N TRP A 344 16.52 12.38 7.56
CA TRP A 344 15.89 11.43 8.46
C TRP A 344 16.83 10.29 8.91
N SER A 345 17.70 9.80 8.02
CA SER A 345 18.62 8.70 8.33
C SER A 345 19.81 9.16 9.15
N VAL A 346 20.22 10.42 8.95
CA VAL A 346 21.32 11.06 9.69
C VAL A 346 20.87 11.37 11.11
N GLU A 347 19.78 12.14 11.25
CA GLU A 347 19.34 12.67 12.54
C GLU A 347 18.82 11.59 13.48
N ARG A 348 18.12 10.58 12.94
CA ARG A 348 17.47 9.54 13.76
C ARG A 348 18.34 8.31 13.98
N PHE A 349 19.21 7.98 13.03
CA PHE A 349 19.94 6.70 13.03
C PHE A 349 21.46 6.85 12.90
N GLY A 350 22.00 8.07 12.74
CA GLY A 350 23.43 8.29 12.60
C GLY A 350 24.03 7.66 11.33
N LEU A 351 23.22 7.51 10.28
CA LEU A 351 23.61 6.92 9.00
C LEU A 351 23.90 8.00 7.94
N HIS A 352 24.37 7.60 6.77
CA HIS A 352 24.47 8.51 5.62
C HIS A 352 23.08 8.94 5.10
N PRO A 353 22.95 10.13 4.47
CA PRO A 353 21.66 10.61 3.98
C PRO A 353 21.03 9.65 2.95
N MET A 354 19.75 9.36 3.13
CA MET A 354 18.97 8.46 2.25
C MET A 354 17.75 9.18 1.64
N PRO A 355 17.93 10.03 0.61
CA PRO A 355 16.83 10.71 -0.08
C PRO A 355 15.81 9.75 -0.71
N TYR A 356 14.53 10.07 -0.59
CA TYR A 356 13.45 9.43 -1.36
C TYR A 356 13.21 10.20 -2.66
N ASP A 357 12.84 9.50 -3.73
CA ASP A 357 12.59 10.12 -5.04
C ASP A 357 11.21 10.80 -5.11
N GLY A 358 10.24 10.33 -4.32
CA GLY A 358 8.91 10.91 -4.25
C GLY A 358 8.06 10.38 -3.10
N PHE A 359 6.84 10.91 -2.99
CA PHE A 359 5.93 10.59 -1.90
C PHE A 359 4.53 10.25 -2.39
N LEU A 360 3.91 9.27 -1.73
CA LEU A 360 2.51 8.95 -1.94
C LEU A 360 1.64 9.36 -0.75
N PHE A 361 0.48 9.93 -1.06
CA PHE A 361 -0.51 10.37 -0.10
C PHE A 361 -1.78 9.53 -0.26
N ALA A 362 -2.30 9.06 0.87
CA ALA A 362 -3.50 8.23 0.94
C ALA A 362 -4.53 8.85 1.90
N SER A 363 -4.46 8.52 3.19
CA SER A 363 -5.41 9.03 4.20
C SER A 363 -5.53 10.55 4.20
N ARG A 364 -4.44 11.27 3.95
CA ARG A 364 -4.41 12.74 3.87
C ARG A 364 -5.44 13.33 2.91
N VAL A 365 -5.64 12.69 1.76
CA VAL A 365 -6.49 13.23 0.68
C VAL A 365 -7.96 12.80 0.81
N MET A 366 -8.30 11.94 1.77
CA MET A 366 -9.67 11.46 1.97
C MET A 366 -10.63 12.57 2.40
N VAL A 367 -10.11 13.68 2.93
CA VAL A 367 -10.87 14.87 3.35
C VAL A 367 -10.91 15.98 2.31
N ALA A 368 -10.25 15.80 1.15
CA ALA A 368 -10.29 16.77 0.06
C ALA A 368 -11.74 17.03 -0.37
N LYS A 369 -12.04 18.25 -0.83
CA LYS A 369 -13.40 18.65 -1.22
C LYS A 369 -13.96 17.73 -2.32
N GLU A 370 -13.11 17.38 -3.27
CA GLU A 370 -13.39 16.58 -4.46
C GLU A 370 -13.47 15.07 -4.14
N ALA A 371 -12.99 14.64 -2.97
CA ALA A 371 -13.13 13.27 -2.53
C ALA A 371 -14.60 12.96 -2.21
N HIS A 372 -15.08 11.80 -2.68
CA HIS A 372 -16.46 11.34 -2.50
C HIS A 372 -16.77 10.78 -1.11
N THR A 373 -15.84 10.90 -0.17
CA THR A 373 -16.07 10.64 1.25
C THR A 373 -17.26 11.49 1.73
N SER A 374 -18.22 10.89 2.43
CA SER A 374 -19.35 11.65 2.99
C SER A 374 -18.88 12.74 3.95
N SER A 375 -19.56 13.89 4.00
CA SER A 375 -19.14 15.04 4.83
C SER A 375 -18.95 14.66 6.30
N SER A 376 -19.89 13.93 6.90
CA SER A 376 -19.76 13.46 8.29
C SER A 376 -18.58 12.51 8.52
N VAL A 377 -18.15 11.77 7.49
CA VAL A 377 -16.97 10.92 7.56
C VAL A 377 -15.70 11.77 7.44
N LYS A 378 -15.71 12.86 6.66
CA LYS A 378 -14.60 13.81 6.63
C LYS A 378 -14.42 14.48 8.00
N ASP A 379 -15.50 14.90 8.64
CA ASP A 379 -15.47 15.48 9.99
C ASP A 379 -14.88 14.49 11.00
N LEU A 380 -15.27 13.21 10.90
CA LEU A 380 -14.71 12.15 11.74
C LEU A 380 -13.21 11.90 11.49
N ILE A 381 -12.77 11.92 10.23
CA ILE A 381 -11.34 11.81 9.88
C ILE A 381 -10.56 13.00 10.47
N VAL A 382 -11.09 14.21 10.37
CA VAL A 382 -10.46 15.41 10.94
C VAL A 382 -10.41 15.36 12.47
N ALA A 383 -11.43 14.78 13.11
CA ALA A 383 -11.47 14.60 14.56
C ALA A 383 -10.47 13.56 15.08
N ALA A 384 -10.00 12.64 14.24
CA ALA A 384 -8.97 11.67 14.59
C ALA A 384 -7.63 12.39 14.75
N LYS A 385 -7.13 12.48 15.99
CA LYS A 385 -5.95 13.27 16.35
C LYS A 385 -4.65 12.78 15.71
N GLY A 386 -4.61 11.53 15.26
CA GLY A 386 -3.37 10.87 14.86
C GLY A 386 -2.49 10.52 16.07
N VAL A 387 -1.33 9.95 15.79
CA VAL A 387 -0.29 9.63 16.76
C VAL A 387 1.08 9.76 16.12
N ASP A 388 2.10 9.94 16.96
CA ASP A 388 3.49 9.83 16.52
C ASP A 388 3.84 8.39 16.18
N ASP A 389 4.87 8.23 15.35
CA ASP A 389 5.37 6.96 14.83
C ASP A 389 5.61 5.90 15.93
N ALA A 390 6.28 6.29 17.02
CA ALA A 390 6.60 5.41 18.14
C ALA A 390 5.38 4.86 18.90
N GLN A 391 4.21 5.45 18.71
CA GLN A 391 2.96 5.03 19.34
C GLN A 391 2.06 4.24 18.38
N GLY A 392 2.44 4.12 17.11
CA GLY A 392 1.63 3.51 16.05
C GLY A 392 1.17 2.10 16.37
N GLU A 393 2.02 1.28 16.99
CA GLU A 393 1.69 -0.11 17.35
C GLU A 393 0.59 -0.23 18.41
N GLY A 394 0.21 0.86 19.09
CA GLY A 394 -0.92 0.88 20.02
C GLY A 394 -2.24 0.45 19.37
N THR A 395 -2.39 0.65 18.05
CA THR A 395 -3.62 0.34 17.28
C THR A 395 -4.02 -1.13 17.29
N TYR A 396 -3.07 -2.06 17.49
CA TYR A 396 -3.34 -3.49 17.61
C TYR A 396 -4.15 -3.85 18.86
N SER A 397 -3.92 -3.10 19.94
CA SER A 397 -4.47 -3.40 21.26
C SER A 397 -5.68 -2.53 21.60
N LYS A 398 -5.65 -1.23 21.23
CA LYS A 398 -6.68 -0.26 21.62
C LYS A 398 -6.80 0.86 20.60
N GLU A 399 -7.87 1.63 20.71
CA GLU A 399 -8.03 2.87 19.95
C GLU A 399 -6.86 3.80 20.26
N THR A 400 -6.13 4.16 19.20
CA THR A 400 -4.90 4.95 19.27
C THR A 400 -4.98 6.03 18.19
N GLY A 401 -5.04 7.31 18.59
CA GLY A 401 -5.21 8.44 17.66
C GLY A 401 -6.56 8.46 16.91
N GLY A 402 -7.55 7.70 17.38
CA GLY A 402 -8.84 7.52 16.69
C GLY A 402 -8.84 6.36 15.67
N ILE A 403 -7.76 5.57 15.60
CA ILE A 403 -7.59 4.43 14.69
C ILE A 403 -7.52 3.12 15.50
N LEU A 404 -7.99 2.04 14.90
CA LEU A 404 -7.92 0.68 15.43
C LEU A 404 -7.55 -0.31 14.32
N THR A 405 -6.75 -1.32 14.66
CA THR A 405 -6.45 -2.45 13.77
C THR A 405 -7.50 -3.54 13.93
N ILE A 406 -8.01 -4.02 12.81
CA ILE A 406 -8.86 -5.22 12.70
C ILE A 406 -8.31 -6.15 11.62
N HIS A 407 -8.80 -7.39 11.53
CA HIS A 407 -8.40 -8.33 10.49
C HIS A 407 -9.40 -8.37 9.33
N SER A 408 -8.87 -8.49 8.13
CA SER A 408 -9.65 -8.75 6.91
C SER A 408 -10.25 -10.16 6.94
N GLU A 409 -11.19 -10.44 6.04
CA GLU A 409 -11.73 -11.80 5.83
C GLU A 409 -10.65 -12.82 5.38
N LEU A 410 -9.53 -12.33 4.82
CA LEU A 410 -8.38 -13.13 4.41
C LEU A 410 -7.26 -13.14 5.47
N GLY A 411 -7.45 -12.44 6.59
CA GLY A 411 -6.57 -12.47 7.76
C GLY A 411 -5.52 -11.36 7.82
N GLU A 412 -5.40 -10.50 6.82
CA GLU A 412 -4.45 -9.38 6.85
C GLU A 412 -4.94 -8.23 7.74
N PRO A 413 -4.04 -7.51 8.42
CA PRO A 413 -4.43 -6.38 9.25
C PRO A 413 -4.89 -5.17 8.42
N ILE A 414 -5.89 -4.46 8.94
CA ILE A 414 -6.48 -3.26 8.33
C ILE A 414 -6.62 -2.17 9.38
N HIS A 415 -6.04 -1.00 9.12
CA HIS A 415 -6.30 0.21 9.90
C HIS A 415 -7.60 0.86 9.48
N LYS A 416 -8.51 1.07 10.44
CA LYS A 416 -9.76 1.81 10.26
C LYS A 416 -9.99 2.79 11.41
N ILE A 417 -10.79 3.82 11.15
CA ILE A 417 -11.25 4.74 12.20
C ILE A 417 -12.09 3.94 13.22
N ALA A 418 -11.83 4.18 14.51
CA ALA A 418 -12.41 3.44 15.64
C ALA A 418 -13.88 3.81 15.92
N THR A 419 -14.76 3.65 14.93
CA THR A 419 -16.21 3.78 15.08
C THR A 419 -16.78 2.65 15.93
N CYS A 420 -18.04 2.77 16.37
CA CYS A 420 -18.75 1.68 17.05
C CYS A 420 -18.74 0.37 16.23
N ALA A 421 -18.86 0.46 14.89
CA ALA A 421 -18.81 -0.70 14.00
C ALA A 421 -17.45 -1.38 13.99
N VAL A 422 -16.37 -0.59 13.92
CA VAL A 422 -15.00 -1.12 13.92
C VAL A 422 -14.63 -1.69 15.29
N LYS A 423 -15.11 -1.08 16.38
CA LYS A 423 -14.95 -1.64 17.73
C LYS A 423 -15.68 -2.98 17.88
N LEU A 424 -16.90 -3.10 17.36
CA LEU A 424 -17.62 -4.37 17.33
C LEU A 424 -16.91 -5.41 16.45
N TRP A 425 -16.37 -5.01 15.30
CA TRP A 425 -15.57 -5.90 14.47
C TRP A 425 -14.37 -6.43 15.25
N LYS A 426 -13.60 -5.55 15.92
CA LYS A 426 -12.46 -5.97 16.75
C LYS A 426 -12.89 -6.94 17.85
N GLU A 427 -14.03 -6.69 18.48
CA GLU A 427 -14.60 -7.62 19.47
C GLU A 427 -14.84 -9.01 18.85
N PHE A 428 -15.39 -9.09 17.64
CA PHE A 428 -15.61 -10.36 16.96
C PHE A 428 -14.31 -11.04 16.51
N ASP A 429 -13.31 -10.29 16.05
CA ASP A 429 -11.96 -10.82 15.78
C ASP A 429 -11.39 -11.50 17.03
N ASP A 430 -11.48 -10.81 18.18
CA ASP A 430 -10.93 -11.25 19.45
C ASP A 430 -11.77 -12.32 20.16
N THR A 431 -12.96 -12.64 19.67
CA THR A 431 -13.87 -13.61 20.30
C THR A 431 -14.21 -14.76 19.37
N VAL A 432 -15.07 -14.54 18.37
CA VAL A 432 -15.64 -15.59 17.52
C VAL A 432 -14.74 -15.96 16.35
N PHE A 433 -14.12 -14.99 15.67
CA PHE A 433 -13.37 -15.29 14.44
C PHE A 433 -12.03 -15.96 14.70
N LYS A 434 -11.42 -15.77 15.89
CA LYS A 434 -10.25 -16.55 16.30
C LYS A 434 -10.54 -18.00 16.67
N LEU A 435 -11.81 -18.38 16.86
CA LEU A 435 -12.16 -19.76 17.17
C LEU A 435 -12.04 -20.66 15.93
N PRO A 436 -11.67 -21.95 16.11
CA PRO A 436 -11.80 -22.96 15.08
C PRO A 436 -13.21 -22.97 14.48
N LYS A 437 -13.31 -23.20 13.17
CA LYS A 437 -14.56 -23.09 12.39
C LYS A 437 -15.71 -23.93 12.96
N ASP A 438 -15.42 -25.11 13.50
CA ASP A 438 -16.37 -26.03 14.15
C ASP A 438 -16.94 -25.48 15.47
N LYS A 439 -16.22 -24.57 16.14
CA LYS A 439 -16.64 -23.95 17.40
C LYS A 439 -17.39 -22.62 17.22
N GLN A 440 -17.28 -21.98 16.06
CA GLN A 440 -17.96 -20.71 15.78
C GLN A 440 -19.49 -20.85 15.80
N GLY A 441 -20.03 -21.92 15.20
CA GLY A 441 -21.47 -22.18 15.16
C GLY A 441 -22.11 -22.33 16.56
N PRO A 442 -21.58 -23.21 17.43
CA PRO A 442 -22.03 -23.31 18.82
C PRO A 442 -21.96 -21.99 19.59
N TRP A 443 -20.84 -21.25 19.47
CA TRP A 443 -20.68 -19.95 20.13
C TRP A 443 -21.75 -18.94 19.69
N LEU A 444 -22.05 -18.88 18.38
CA LEU A 444 -23.10 -18.00 17.83
C LEU A 444 -24.51 -18.44 18.28
N ALA A 445 -24.74 -19.73 18.48
CA ALA A 445 -26.02 -20.23 18.96
C ALA A 445 -26.29 -19.80 20.41
N GLU A 446 -25.28 -19.89 21.29
CA GLU A 446 -25.38 -19.49 22.69
C GLU A 446 -25.54 -17.97 22.88
N ARG A 447 -24.93 -17.17 22.02
CA ARG A 447 -24.91 -15.70 22.11
C ARG A 447 -25.75 -14.99 21.05
N ARG A 448 -26.69 -15.70 20.43
CA ARG A 448 -27.47 -15.17 19.29
C ARG A 448 -28.12 -13.83 19.58
N ALA A 449 -28.82 -13.70 20.72
CA ALA A 449 -29.52 -12.48 21.07
C ALA A 449 -28.56 -11.28 21.26
N GLU A 450 -27.42 -11.51 21.93
CA GLU A 450 -26.36 -10.53 22.14
C GLU A 450 -25.80 -10.03 20.79
N VAL A 451 -25.46 -10.96 19.89
CA VAL A 451 -24.89 -10.64 18.57
C VAL A 451 -25.89 -9.84 17.73
N ILE A 452 -27.16 -10.26 17.69
CA ILE A 452 -28.21 -9.56 16.94
C ILE A 452 -28.39 -8.11 17.43
N ASP A 453 -28.43 -7.92 18.76
CA ASP A 453 -28.55 -6.59 19.36
C ASP A 453 -27.37 -5.69 19.00
N LYS A 454 -26.14 -6.21 19.11
CA LYS A 454 -24.92 -5.48 18.75
C LYS A 454 -24.86 -5.13 17.27
N LEU A 455 -25.23 -6.05 16.37
CA LEU A 455 -25.28 -5.79 14.93
C LEU A 455 -26.25 -4.66 14.58
N ASN A 456 -27.45 -4.69 15.13
CA ASN A 456 -28.48 -3.68 14.87
C ASN A 456 -28.10 -2.30 15.42
N LYS A 457 -27.42 -2.23 16.58
CA LYS A 457 -27.03 -0.97 17.22
C LYS A 457 -25.77 -0.35 16.62
N ASN A 458 -24.77 -1.18 16.33
CA ASN A 458 -23.40 -0.71 16.16
C ASN A 458 -22.79 -1.03 14.80
N PHE A 459 -23.39 -1.87 13.95
CA PHE A 459 -22.78 -2.29 12.69
C PHE A 459 -23.49 -1.71 11.46
N ASN A 460 -22.74 -1.57 10.36
CA ASN A 460 -23.28 -1.05 9.09
C ASN A 460 -24.14 -2.09 8.35
N LYS A 461 -24.07 -3.37 8.73
CA LYS A 461 -24.89 -4.47 8.23
C LYS A 461 -25.79 -4.98 9.35
N PRO A 462 -27.02 -4.47 9.50
CA PRO A 462 -27.91 -4.85 10.58
C PRO A 462 -28.43 -6.28 10.40
N TRP A 463 -28.94 -6.87 11.48
CA TRP A 463 -29.62 -8.15 11.40
C TRP A 463 -30.87 -8.05 10.52
N PHE A 464 -31.06 -9.00 9.63
CA PHE A 464 -32.16 -8.94 8.67
C PHE A 464 -33.52 -9.16 9.35
N GLY A 465 -33.63 -10.12 10.28
CA GLY A 465 -34.90 -10.54 10.89
C GLY A 465 -35.62 -9.40 11.60
N TRP A 466 -36.80 -9.02 11.09
CA TRP A 466 -37.56 -7.85 11.50
C TRP A 466 -39.05 -8.03 11.23
N LYS A 467 -39.92 -7.55 12.12
CA LYS A 467 -41.37 -7.50 11.94
C LYS A 467 -41.87 -6.08 11.77
N LYS A 468 -43.04 -5.92 11.14
CA LYS A 468 -43.64 -4.60 10.88
C LYS A 468 -43.81 -3.71 12.11
N ASP A 469 -44.11 -4.32 13.26
CA ASP A 469 -44.25 -3.66 14.56
C ASP A 469 -42.92 -3.15 15.15
N GLY A 470 -41.79 -3.44 14.49
CA GLY A 470 -40.45 -3.08 14.94
C GLY A 470 -39.73 -4.20 15.68
N ALA A 471 -40.38 -5.32 15.98
CA ALA A 471 -39.76 -6.42 16.70
C ALA A 471 -38.64 -7.09 15.87
N VAL A 472 -37.61 -7.56 16.56
CA VAL A 472 -36.49 -8.28 15.97
C VAL A 472 -36.71 -9.77 16.20
N VAL A 473 -36.68 -10.56 15.13
CA VAL A 473 -36.84 -12.03 15.21
C VAL A 473 -35.52 -12.75 14.99
N GLY A 474 -35.30 -13.84 15.74
CA GLY A 474 -34.08 -14.63 15.65
C GLY A 474 -34.01 -15.56 14.43
N ASP A 475 -35.15 -15.80 13.76
CA ASP A 475 -35.25 -16.65 12.59
C ASP A 475 -36.09 -15.95 11.49
N LEU A 476 -35.72 -16.16 10.22
CA LEU A 476 -36.47 -15.68 9.07
C LEU A 476 -37.84 -16.39 8.92
N ALA A 477 -37.98 -17.61 9.46
CA ALA A 477 -39.24 -18.34 9.46
C ALA A 477 -40.33 -17.63 10.29
N ASP A 478 -39.94 -16.73 11.20
CA ASP A 478 -40.87 -15.97 12.02
C ASP A 478 -41.36 -14.68 11.34
N MET A 479 -40.91 -14.41 10.11
CA MET A 479 -41.37 -13.29 9.28
C MET A 479 -42.43 -13.75 8.27
N THR A 480 -43.36 -12.87 7.93
CA THR A 480 -44.24 -13.07 6.77
C THR A 480 -43.51 -12.77 5.46
N TYR A 481 -44.06 -13.23 4.32
CA TYR A 481 -43.48 -12.90 3.01
C TYR A 481 -43.45 -11.39 2.77
N GLU A 482 -44.50 -10.69 3.19
CA GLU A 482 -44.56 -9.24 3.18
C GLU A 482 -43.45 -8.59 4.01
N GLU A 483 -43.22 -9.05 5.24
CA GLU A 483 -42.18 -8.50 6.10
C GLU A 483 -40.78 -8.64 5.48
N VAL A 484 -40.51 -9.76 4.81
CA VAL A 484 -39.25 -9.95 4.07
C VAL A 484 -39.13 -8.99 2.90
N VAL A 485 -40.19 -8.81 2.09
CA VAL A 485 -40.21 -7.85 0.98
C VAL A 485 -39.94 -6.43 1.49
N LEU A 486 -40.66 -5.99 2.52
CA LEU A 486 -40.50 -4.67 3.09
C LEU A 486 -39.09 -4.48 3.68
N ARG A 487 -38.53 -5.52 4.29
CA ARG A 487 -37.17 -5.48 4.84
C ARG A 487 -36.10 -5.38 3.75
N LEU A 488 -36.24 -6.09 2.63
CA LEU A 488 -35.35 -5.96 1.47
C LEU A 488 -35.35 -4.52 0.95
N VAL A 489 -36.53 -3.96 0.70
CA VAL A 489 -36.64 -2.58 0.21
C VAL A 489 -36.05 -1.60 1.24
N ARG A 490 -36.38 -1.75 2.53
CA ARG A 490 -35.87 -0.87 3.59
C ARG A 490 -34.34 -0.84 3.69
N LEU A 491 -33.66 -1.95 3.42
CA LEU A 491 -32.20 -2.04 3.54
C LEU A 491 -31.46 -1.75 2.22
N MET A 492 -32.11 -1.92 1.07
CA MET A 492 -31.46 -1.88 -0.25
C MET A 492 -31.91 -0.71 -1.14
N TYR A 493 -33.00 -0.02 -0.78
CA TYR A 493 -33.51 1.15 -1.49
C TYR A 493 -33.34 2.42 -0.65
N VAL A 494 -32.72 3.44 -1.24
CA VAL A 494 -32.45 4.74 -0.63
C VAL A 494 -33.62 5.68 -0.94
N GLN A 495 -34.63 5.68 -0.06
CA GLN A 495 -35.91 6.35 -0.31
C GLN A 495 -35.79 7.83 -0.71
N HIS A 496 -35.00 8.63 0.02
CA HIS A 496 -34.86 10.07 -0.24
C HIS A 496 -34.10 10.40 -1.54
N GLN A 497 -33.49 9.40 -2.18
CA GLN A 497 -32.81 9.53 -3.48
C GLN A 497 -33.54 8.74 -4.59
N GLU A 498 -34.68 8.12 -4.27
CA GLU A 498 -35.46 7.25 -5.17
C GLU A 498 -34.60 6.27 -5.98
N ARG A 499 -33.59 5.66 -5.34
CA ARG A 499 -32.65 4.76 -6.01
C ARG A 499 -32.31 3.53 -5.21
N TRP A 500 -31.97 2.46 -5.89
CA TRP A 500 -31.34 1.29 -5.29
C TRP A 500 -29.88 1.56 -4.95
N VAL A 501 -29.37 0.87 -3.93
CA VAL A 501 -27.93 0.87 -3.62
C VAL A 501 -27.14 0.31 -4.80
N ASP A 502 -27.63 -0.76 -5.42
CA ASP A 502 -27.11 -1.33 -6.67
C ASP A 502 -28.24 -1.99 -7.48
N VAL A 503 -28.10 -2.03 -8.80
CA VAL A 503 -29.08 -2.65 -9.72
C VAL A 503 -29.22 -4.15 -9.46
N SER A 504 -28.15 -4.84 -9.02
CA SER A 504 -28.23 -6.25 -8.64
C SER A 504 -29.11 -6.49 -7.42
N LEU A 505 -29.17 -5.54 -6.47
CA LEU A 505 -30.04 -5.63 -5.29
C LEU A 505 -31.51 -5.34 -5.63
N ARG A 506 -31.77 -4.49 -6.63
CA ARG A 506 -33.10 -4.39 -7.25
C ARG A 506 -33.52 -5.72 -7.85
N ASN A 507 -32.63 -6.32 -8.65
CA ASN A 507 -32.91 -7.58 -9.32
C ASN A 507 -33.09 -8.74 -8.33
N LEU A 508 -32.34 -8.74 -7.22
CA LEU A 508 -32.53 -9.64 -6.08
C LEU A 508 -33.94 -9.51 -5.51
N THR A 509 -34.38 -8.28 -5.22
CA THR A 509 -35.73 -8.05 -4.66
C THR A 509 -36.82 -8.46 -5.66
N GLY A 510 -36.61 -8.24 -6.96
CA GLY A 510 -37.51 -8.72 -8.01
C GLY A 510 -37.57 -10.23 -8.13
N GLY A 511 -36.43 -10.92 -8.00
CA GLY A 511 -36.36 -12.37 -7.95
C GLY A 511 -37.11 -12.94 -6.74
N TRP A 512 -36.92 -12.34 -5.56
CA TRP A 512 -37.69 -12.69 -4.37
C TRP A 512 -39.20 -12.48 -4.56
N LEU A 513 -39.63 -11.35 -5.12
CA LEU A 513 -41.05 -11.10 -5.38
C LEU A 513 -41.65 -12.11 -6.37
N ARG A 514 -40.92 -12.51 -7.43
CA ARG A 514 -41.36 -13.61 -8.30
C ARG A 514 -41.54 -14.92 -7.54
N ARG A 515 -40.69 -15.20 -6.55
CA ARG A 515 -40.87 -16.36 -5.67
C ARG A 515 -42.14 -16.26 -4.82
N VAL A 516 -42.49 -15.06 -4.37
CA VAL A 516 -43.79 -14.81 -3.70
C VAL A 516 -44.93 -15.09 -4.68
N GLU A 517 -44.87 -14.60 -5.92
CA GLU A 517 -45.89 -14.91 -6.94
C GLU A 517 -46.04 -16.42 -7.15
N GLU A 518 -44.94 -17.16 -7.35
CA GLU A 518 -44.97 -18.62 -7.52
C GLU A 518 -45.66 -19.34 -6.35
N ARG A 519 -45.49 -18.83 -5.12
CA ARG A 519 -46.07 -19.43 -3.92
C ARG A 519 -47.58 -19.20 -3.83
N PHE A 520 -48.07 -18.02 -4.20
CA PHE A 520 -49.45 -17.59 -3.97
C PHE A 520 -50.33 -17.55 -5.23
N ALA A 521 -49.74 -17.61 -6.44
CA ALA A 521 -50.50 -17.55 -7.70
C ALA A 521 -51.30 -18.84 -8.00
N GLY A 522 -50.96 -19.96 -7.37
CA GLY A 522 -51.51 -21.29 -7.66
C GLY A 522 -52.72 -21.73 -6.81
N VAL A 523 -53.35 -20.84 -6.05
CA VAL A 523 -54.51 -21.21 -5.22
C VAL A 523 -55.82 -21.28 -6.04
N ASP A 524 -55.90 -20.58 -7.18
CA ASP A 524 -57.06 -20.59 -8.08
C ASP A 524 -56.65 -20.99 -9.52
N ASN A 525 -57.20 -22.11 -10.00
CA ASN A 525 -56.90 -22.82 -11.25
C ASN A 525 -56.73 -21.95 -12.53
N GLY A 526 -55.53 -21.43 -12.78
CA GLY A 526 -55.16 -20.84 -14.08
C GLY A 526 -53.70 -20.41 -14.19
N SER A 527 -53.14 -20.44 -15.42
CA SER A 527 -51.85 -19.84 -15.74
C SER A 527 -51.97 -18.30 -15.66
N LYS A 528 -51.57 -17.71 -14.53
CA LYS A 528 -51.50 -16.26 -14.37
C LYS A 528 -50.13 -15.77 -14.85
N ALA A 529 -50.12 -14.74 -15.71
CA ALA A 529 -48.88 -14.06 -16.08
C ALA A 529 -48.30 -13.35 -14.85
N SER A 530 -46.97 -13.39 -14.69
CA SER A 530 -46.26 -12.66 -13.62
C SER A 530 -46.58 -11.16 -13.72
N ILE A 531 -46.79 -10.51 -12.57
CA ILE A 531 -46.93 -9.05 -12.51
C ILE A 531 -45.57 -8.40 -12.79
N ILE A 532 -44.48 -9.12 -12.50
CA ILE A 532 -43.09 -8.68 -12.69
C ILE A 532 -42.56 -9.14 -14.05
N GLN A 533 -43.04 -8.48 -15.11
CA GLN A 533 -42.52 -8.68 -16.47
C GLN A 533 -41.08 -8.15 -16.63
N SER A 534 -40.74 -7.06 -15.93
CA SER A 534 -39.40 -6.45 -15.93
C SER A 534 -39.08 -5.93 -14.54
N HIS A 535 -37.81 -6.01 -14.11
CA HIS A 535 -37.38 -5.46 -12.82
C HIS A 535 -37.40 -3.94 -12.75
N THR A 536 -37.58 -3.24 -13.88
CA THR A 536 -37.72 -1.77 -13.93
C THR A 536 -38.96 -1.26 -13.17
N VAL A 537 -39.98 -2.11 -12.98
CA VAL A 537 -41.15 -1.76 -12.14
C VAL A 537 -40.75 -1.44 -10.69
N LEU A 538 -39.59 -1.94 -10.24
CA LEU A 538 -39.03 -1.68 -8.92
C LEU A 538 -38.25 -0.38 -8.81
N ASP A 539 -38.12 0.42 -9.88
CA ASP A 539 -37.50 1.73 -9.80
C ASP A 539 -38.30 2.66 -8.86
N LYS A 540 -39.63 2.46 -8.78
CA LYS A 540 -40.53 2.99 -7.74
C LYS A 540 -40.97 1.89 -6.76
N ALA A 541 -40.00 1.35 -6.03
CA ALA A 541 -40.16 0.14 -5.20
C ALA A 541 -41.39 0.15 -4.29
N HIS A 542 -41.64 1.22 -3.53
CA HIS A 542 -42.75 1.27 -2.57
C HIS A 542 -44.13 1.20 -3.21
N ALA A 543 -44.37 1.99 -4.26
CA ALA A 543 -45.65 2.01 -4.96
C ALA A 543 -45.96 0.64 -5.59
N PHE A 544 -44.94 0.01 -6.18
CA PHE A 544 -45.09 -1.31 -6.77
C PHE A 544 -45.35 -2.39 -5.71
N VAL A 545 -44.58 -2.39 -4.62
CA VAL A 545 -44.73 -3.38 -3.54
C VAL A 545 -46.11 -3.31 -2.88
N GLU A 546 -46.66 -2.10 -2.70
CA GLU A 546 -48.00 -1.94 -2.15
C GLU A 546 -49.08 -2.60 -3.04
N GLU A 547 -49.02 -2.36 -4.35
CA GLU A 547 -49.96 -2.95 -5.31
C GLU A 547 -49.78 -4.47 -5.44
N PHE A 548 -48.53 -4.92 -5.43
CA PHE A 548 -48.17 -6.32 -5.47
C PHE A 548 -48.78 -7.09 -4.28
N LEU A 549 -48.67 -6.55 -3.07
CA LEU A 549 -49.18 -7.19 -1.85
C LEU A 549 -50.72 -7.16 -1.78
N LYS A 550 -51.39 -6.16 -2.37
CA LYS A 550 -52.85 -6.17 -2.55
C LYS A 550 -53.32 -7.31 -3.44
N THR A 551 -52.51 -7.69 -4.43
CA THR A 551 -52.83 -8.81 -5.35
C THR A 551 -52.64 -10.18 -4.69
N TYR A 552 -51.72 -10.28 -3.73
CA TYR A 552 -51.43 -11.51 -2.98
C TYR A 552 -51.63 -11.31 -1.47
N PRO A 553 -52.87 -11.10 -0.99
CA PRO A 553 -53.14 -10.73 0.41
C PRO A 553 -52.66 -11.79 1.41
N LEU A 554 -52.68 -13.07 1.05
CA LEU A 554 -52.19 -14.17 1.91
C LEU A 554 -50.69 -14.06 2.23
N ALA A 555 -49.90 -13.34 1.42
CA ALA A 555 -48.48 -13.09 1.69
C ALA A 555 -48.26 -12.18 2.92
N THR A 556 -49.30 -11.46 3.35
CA THR A 556 -49.28 -10.59 4.54
C THR A 556 -49.52 -11.37 5.84
N GLU A 557 -50.16 -12.54 5.75
CA GLU A 557 -50.56 -13.35 6.91
C GLU A 557 -49.65 -14.57 7.10
N GLN A 558 -49.21 -15.17 5.99
CA GLN A 558 -48.46 -16.43 6.03
C GLN A 558 -46.97 -16.19 6.34
N LEU A 559 -46.47 -16.90 7.36
CA LEU A 559 -45.05 -17.00 7.67
C LEU A 559 -44.26 -17.69 6.55
N LEU A 560 -42.97 -17.39 6.43
CA LEU A 560 -42.12 -18.00 5.41
C LEU A 560 -42.12 -19.53 5.53
N ALA A 561 -42.44 -20.19 4.42
CA ALA A 561 -42.27 -21.64 4.32
C ALA A 561 -40.79 -22.03 4.41
N THR A 562 -40.53 -23.22 4.97
CA THR A 562 -39.17 -23.75 5.16
C THR A 562 -38.37 -23.81 3.86
N GLU A 563 -39.02 -24.11 2.73
CA GLU A 563 -38.34 -24.17 1.42
C GLU A 563 -37.90 -22.79 0.95
N ASP A 564 -38.67 -21.74 1.28
CA ASP A 564 -38.41 -20.37 0.84
C ASP A 564 -37.41 -19.64 1.74
N LYS A 565 -37.28 -20.06 3.00
CA LYS A 565 -36.24 -19.57 3.92
C LYS A 565 -34.82 -19.69 3.37
N ALA A 566 -34.55 -20.75 2.60
CA ALA A 566 -33.24 -21.00 2.01
C ALA A 566 -33.04 -20.31 0.64
N TYR A 567 -34.12 -19.84 0.00
CA TYR A 567 -34.10 -19.30 -1.35
C TYR A 567 -33.24 -18.03 -1.47
N PRO A 568 -33.35 -17.01 -0.58
CA PRO A 568 -32.46 -15.86 -0.58
C PRO A 568 -30.98 -16.26 -0.40
N ARG A 569 -30.73 -17.31 0.40
CA ARG A 569 -29.38 -17.77 0.76
C ARG A 569 -28.67 -18.57 -0.35
N ARG A 570 -29.41 -19.29 -1.21
CA ARG A 570 -28.81 -20.27 -2.14
C ARG A 570 -28.59 -19.77 -3.56
N ARG A 571 -29.52 -18.99 -4.14
CA ARG A 571 -29.40 -18.53 -5.54
C ARG A 571 -28.98 -17.07 -5.68
N GLU A 572 -29.35 -16.24 -4.71
CA GLU A 572 -29.55 -14.83 -4.98
C GLU A 572 -28.54 -13.95 -4.22
N CYS A 573 -28.30 -14.19 -2.93
CA CYS A 573 -27.21 -13.52 -2.20
C CYS A 573 -25.80 -14.01 -2.62
N ARG A 574 -25.65 -15.26 -3.09
CA ARG A 574 -24.36 -15.80 -3.58
C ARG A 574 -23.98 -15.31 -4.99
N ALA A 575 -24.95 -14.82 -5.76
CA ALA A 575 -24.73 -14.27 -7.10
C ALA A 575 -24.25 -12.81 -7.08
N LEU A 576 -24.25 -12.17 -5.90
CA LEU A 576 -23.78 -10.79 -5.73
C LEU A 576 -22.24 -10.74 -5.67
N PRO A 577 -21.60 -9.73 -6.31
CA PRO A 577 -20.19 -9.44 -6.11
C PRO A 577 -19.86 -9.30 -4.62
N SER A 578 -18.65 -9.68 -4.18
CA SER A 578 -18.25 -9.66 -2.76
C SER A 578 -18.46 -8.31 -2.07
N GLY A 579 -18.38 -7.19 -2.81
CA GLY A 579 -18.66 -5.84 -2.29
C GLY A 579 -20.15 -5.44 -2.20
N ALA A 580 -21.06 -6.27 -2.71
CA ALA A 580 -22.51 -6.04 -2.72
C ALA A 580 -23.29 -7.09 -1.90
N GLN A 581 -22.59 -8.05 -1.29
CA GLN A 581 -23.22 -9.02 -0.38
C GLN A 581 -23.64 -8.28 0.91
N PRO A 582 -24.94 -8.30 1.28
CA PRO A 582 -25.44 -7.61 2.46
C PRO A 582 -24.77 -8.07 3.76
#